data_AF-A0A9X0ANT5-F1
#
_entry.id   AF-A0A9X0ANT5-F1
#
_cell.length_a   1.000
_cell.length_b   1.000
_cell.length_c   1.000
_cell.angle_alpha   90.00
_cell.angle_beta   90.00
_cell.angle_gamma   90.00
#
_symmetry.space_group_name_H-M   'P 1'
#
loop_
_entity.id
_entity.type
_entity.pdbx_description
1 polymer ?
#
loop_
_entity_poly.entity_id
_entity_poly.type
_entity_poly.pdbx_seq_one_letter_code
_entity_poly.pdbx_strand_id
1 'polypeptide(L)'
;MSTFRSSRPAVLELANRYHELITQMSNNKSQDGEAEKILFMEMCEICLWGNATDLSLLTSLTYEDIQKLQGSEARKNSEKNILINDLGRVYDVLKAAKNEGRNRQVDIVLDNAGFELYVDLILAGFLLSAGLATNVVLHAKAIPWFVSDVVPKDFSDLLNALNNAQSFYSTPSEDEQRDGKTPEPLSKKEEEELDFLFKTWSEFHAEGQLTLRANRFWTEGGSYWRLPGTAPRLCEDLKESELVIFKGDLNYRKLTADAIWDPTTPFTKAIGPLGPGSGINVLALRTCKADVVVGLEEGMDEKLRGMEGGGGDSGERRKWAWSGKWAVVSFSGGK
;
A
#
# COMPACT_ATOMS: atom_id res chain seq x y z
N MET A 1 -17.53 4.81 -4.15
CA MET A 1 -18.00 3.83 -3.14
C MET A 1 -18.53 2.52 -3.70
N SER A 2 -19.11 2.45 -4.91
CA SER A 2 -19.58 1.19 -5.52
C SER A 2 -18.48 0.12 -5.63
N THR A 3 -17.29 0.49 -6.11
CA THR A 3 -16.13 -0.43 -6.21
C THR A 3 -15.68 -0.95 -4.84
N PHE A 4 -15.71 -0.11 -3.80
CA PHE A 4 -15.40 -0.57 -2.43
C PHE A 4 -16.44 -1.56 -1.92
N ARG A 5 -17.71 -1.28 -2.18
CA ARG A 5 -18.83 -2.17 -1.81
C ARG A 5 -18.72 -3.53 -2.50
N SER A 6 -18.30 -3.59 -3.77
CA SER A 6 -18.08 -4.87 -4.47
C SER A 6 -16.93 -5.68 -3.89
N SER A 7 -15.99 -5.06 -3.17
CA SER A 7 -14.91 -5.74 -2.47
C SER A 7 -15.33 -6.32 -1.11
N ARG A 8 -16.63 -6.43 -0.82
CA ARG A 8 -17.18 -6.90 0.47
C ARG A 8 -16.46 -8.13 1.03
N PRO A 9 -16.26 -9.25 0.29
CA PRO A 9 -15.64 -10.44 0.89
C PRO A 9 -14.21 -10.18 1.39
N ALA A 10 -13.41 -9.43 0.62
CA ALA A 10 -12.04 -9.09 1.00
C ALA A 10 -11.99 -8.10 2.17
N VAL A 11 -12.92 -7.13 2.20
CA VAL A 11 -13.04 -6.17 3.31
C VAL A 11 -13.31 -6.89 4.63
N LEU A 12 -14.28 -7.80 4.62
CA LEU A 12 -14.70 -8.54 5.80
C LEU A 12 -13.63 -9.52 6.29
N GLU A 13 -13.00 -10.26 5.38
CA GLU A 13 -11.89 -11.15 5.76
C GLU A 13 -10.75 -10.35 6.41
N LEU A 14 -10.34 -9.23 5.80
CA LEU A 14 -9.30 -8.37 6.38
C LEU A 14 -9.70 -7.78 7.73
N ALA A 15 -10.97 -7.44 7.93
CA ALA A 15 -11.45 -6.91 9.20
C ALA A 15 -11.34 -7.96 10.32
N ASN A 16 -11.81 -9.19 10.07
CA ASN A 16 -11.64 -10.31 11.00
C ASN A 16 -10.15 -10.52 11.34
N ARG A 17 -9.30 -10.61 10.31
CA ARG A 17 -7.87 -10.90 10.49
C ARG A 17 -7.13 -9.80 11.25
N TYR A 18 -7.41 -8.54 10.92
CA TYR A 18 -6.82 -7.41 11.63
C TYR A 18 -7.25 -7.40 13.10
N HIS A 19 -8.54 -7.63 13.38
CA HIS A 19 -9.04 -7.69 14.75
C HIS A 19 -8.35 -8.81 15.55
N GLU A 20 -8.23 -10.01 14.99
CA GLU A 20 -7.48 -11.13 15.60
C GLU A 20 -6.02 -10.76 15.87
N LEU A 21 -5.34 -10.17 14.87
CA LEU A 21 -3.94 -9.76 14.97
C LEU A 21 -3.70 -8.73 16.07
N ILE A 22 -4.47 -7.64 16.10
CA ILE A 22 -4.32 -6.58 17.10
C ILE A 22 -4.64 -7.08 18.51
N THR A 23 -5.63 -7.96 18.64
CA THR A 23 -5.96 -8.62 19.91
C THR A 23 -4.80 -9.49 20.40
N GLN A 24 -4.18 -10.27 19.52
CA GLN A 24 -2.99 -11.07 19.84
C GLN A 24 -1.80 -10.18 20.25
N MET A 25 -1.54 -9.09 19.52
CA MET A 25 -0.47 -8.12 19.85
C MET A 25 -0.66 -7.50 21.24
N SER A 26 -1.90 -7.17 21.60
CA SER A 26 -2.22 -6.58 22.90
C SER A 26 -1.99 -7.58 24.06
N ASN A 27 -2.20 -8.87 23.80
CA ASN A 27 -2.08 -9.93 24.81
C ASN A 27 -0.64 -10.50 24.93
N ASN A 28 0.12 -10.56 23.84
CA ASN A 28 1.48 -11.12 23.81
C ASN A 28 2.54 -10.03 23.67
N LYS A 29 3.17 -9.65 24.80
CA LYS A 29 4.25 -8.64 24.83
C LYS A 29 5.59 -9.11 24.24
N SER A 30 5.79 -10.41 24.01
CA SER A 30 6.99 -10.95 23.37
C SER A 30 6.75 -11.16 21.89
N GLN A 31 7.15 -10.20 21.06
CA GLN A 31 7.10 -10.32 19.62
C GLN A 31 8.26 -11.18 19.12
N ASP A 32 7.95 -12.29 18.44
CA ASP A 32 8.91 -12.98 17.58
C ASP A 32 9.26 -12.04 16.41
N GLY A 33 10.51 -11.60 16.35
CA GLY A 33 10.98 -10.63 15.36
C GLY A 33 10.87 -11.12 13.93
N GLU A 34 10.92 -12.44 13.71
CA GLU A 34 10.75 -13.04 12.38
C GLU A 34 9.28 -13.02 11.96
N ALA A 35 8.37 -13.37 12.88
CA ALA A 35 6.94 -13.31 12.61
C ALA A 35 6.45 -11.86 12.37
N GLU A 36 6.97 -10.87 13.12
CA GLU A 36 6.69 -9.45 12.86
C GLU A 36 7.20 -9.01 11.47
N LYS A 37 8.37 -9.48 11.04
CA LYS A 37 8.92 -9.21 9.70
C LYS A 37 8.04 -9.78 8.60
N ILE A 38 7.59 -11.01 8.79
CA ILE A 38 6.69 -11.70 7.88
C ILE A 38 5.35 -10.95 7.75
N LEU A 39 4.74 -10.58 8.88
CA LEU A 39 3.49 -9.80 8.88
C LEU A 39 3.65 -8.46 8.16
N PHE A 40 4.76 -7.75 8.41
CA PHE A 40 5.07 -6.51 7.72
C PHE A 40 5.11 -6.72 6.19
N MET A 41 5.78 -7.78 5.73
CA MET A 41 5.86 -8.08 4.30
C MET A 41 4.47 -8.38 3.71
N GLU A 42 3.65 -9.20 4.38
CA GLU A 42 2.29 -9.51 3.90
C GLU A 42 1.39 -8.27 3.85
N MET A 43 1.43 -7.41 4.87
CA MET A 43 0.66 -6.16 4.89
C MET A 43 1.08 -5.23 3.74
N CYS A 44 2.38 -5.15 3.44
CA CYS A 44 2.87 -4.39 2.29
C CYS A 44 2.46 -5.02 0.95
N GLU A 45 2.46 -6.34 0.82
CA GLU A 45 2.02 -7.03 -0.41
C GLU A 45 0.51 -6.87 -0.66
N ILE A 46 -0.31 -6.90 0.39
CA ILE A 46 -1.76 -6.59 0.28
C ILE A 46 -1.94 -5.15 -0.21
N CYS A 47 -1.15 -4.21 0.30
CA CYS A 47 -1.16 -2.82 -0.19
C CYS A 47 -0.66 -2.69 -1.63
N LEU A 48 0.35 -3.48 -2.02
CA LEU A 48 0.95 -3.49 -3.36
C LEU A 48 -0.07 -3.91 -4.43
N TRP A 49 -0.81 -4.97 -4.15
CA TRP A 49 -1.77 -5.56 -5.09
C TRP A 49 -3.14 -4.88 -5.00
N GLY A 50 -3.54 -4.37 -3.83
CA GLY A 50 -4.82 -3.68 -3.63
C GLY A 50 -5.98 -4.55 -4.12
N ASN A 51 -6.76 -4.07 -5.08
CA ASN A 51 -7.90 -4.83 -5.65
C ASN A 51 -7.49 -6.11 -6.40
N ALA A 52 -6.21 -6.24 -6.77
CA ALA A 52 -5.67 -7.45 -7.40
C ALA A 52 -5.14 -8.46 -6.36
N THR A 53 -5.29 -8.19 -5.07
CA THR A 53 -4.89 -9.11 -3.99
C THR A 53 -5.67 -10.43 -4.10
N ASP A 54 -4.94 -11.54 -4.14
CA ASP A 54 -5.52 -12.87 -4.04
C ASP A 54 -6.04 -13.09 -2.61
N LEU A 55 -7.32 -13.48 -2.46
CA LEU A 55 -7.94 -13.75 -1.16
C LEU A 55 -7.14 -14.78 -0.33
N SER A 56 -6.40 -15.69 -0.98
CA SER A 56 -5.53 -16.63 -0.27
C SER A 56 -4.41 -15.94 0.51
N LEU A 57 -3.96 -14.75 0.11
CA LEU A 57 -2.97 -13.95 0.86
C LEU A 57 -3.55 -13.36 2.15
N LEU A 58 -4.87 -13.26 2.25
CA LEU A 58 -5.52 -12.73 3.45
C LEU A 58 -5.57 -13.75 4.60
N THR A 59 -5.29 -15.03 4.31
CA THR A 59 -5.49 -16.12 5.27
C THR A 59 -4.34 -16.31 6.26
N SER A 60 -3.17 -15.69 6.05
CA SER A 60 -1.96 -15.87 6.88
C SER A 60 -1.60 -14.68 7.78
N LEU A 61 -2.54 -13.78 8.04
CA LEU A 61 -2.30 -12.49 8.73
C LEU A 61 -2.28 -12.53 10.27
N THR A 62 -2.11 -13.69 10.88
CA THR A 62 -1.98 -13.82 12.35
C THR A 62 -0.67 -14.51 12.74
N TYR A 63 -0.18 -14.25 13.96
CA TYR A 63 1.04 -14.91 14.45
C TYR A 63 0.90 -16.42 14.49
N GLU A 64 -0.28 -16.92 14.86
CA GLU A 64 -0.56 -18.36 14.88
C GLU A 64 -0.54 -18.97 13.48
N ASP A 65 -1.12 -18.30 12.49
CA ASP A 65 -1.17 -18.79 11.11
C ASP A 65 0.23 -18.88 10.50
N ILE A 66 1.08 -17.89 10.81
CA ILE A 66 2.49 -17.88 10.40
C ILE A 66 3.26 -19.03 11.06
N GLN A 67 3.05 -19.26 12.36
CA GLN A 67 3.71 -20.36 13.09
C GLN A 67 3.27 -21.75 12.62
N LYS A 68 2.00 -21.91 12.21
CA LYS A 68 1.45 -23.17 11.68
C LYS A 68 1.94 -23.50 10.25
N LEU A 69 2.62 -22.55 9.59
CA LEU A 69 3.36 -22.72 8.33
C LEU A 69 2.63 -23.58 7.28
N GLN A 70 1.37 -23.21 7.00
CA GLN A 70 0.66 -23.59 5.77
C GLN A 70 0.65 -22.46 4.71
N GLY A 71 1.03 -21.22 5.07
CA GLY A 71 1.05 -20.05 4.17
C GLY A 71 2.20 -19.98 3.15
N SER A 72 3.06 -21.00 3.05
CA SER A 72 4.25 -20.90 2.20
C SER A 72 3.95 -20.90 0.69
N GLU A 73 2.84 -21.50 0.25
CA GLU A 73 2.56 -21.67 -1.19
C GLU A 73 1.82 -20.47 -1.80
N ALA A 74 0.82 -19.92 -1.10
CA ALA A 74 0.14 -18.70 -1.52
C ALA A 74 1.10 -17.49 -1.56
N ARG A 75 1.95 -17.34 -0.53
CA ARG A 75 2.99 -16.31 -0.50
C ARG A 75 4.00 -16.48 -1.65
N LYS A 76 4.54 -17.69 -1.84
CA LYS A 76 5.43 -17.98 -2.98
C LYS A 76 4.77 -17.71 -4.33
N ASN A 77 3.45 -17.87 -4.44
CA ASN A 77 2.74 -17.57 -5.68
C ASN A 77 2.55 -16.06 -5.92
N SER A 78 2.28 -15.28 -4.88
CA SER A 78 2.28 -13.80 -4.95
C SER A 78 3.67 -13.27 -5.31
N GLU A 79 4.70 -13.73 -4.60
CA GLU A 79 6.09 -13.32 -4.79
C GLU A 79 6.61 -13.57 -6.22
N LYS A 80 6.12 -14.61 -6.92
CA LYS A 80 6.52 -14.90 -8.32
C LYS A 80 6.28 -13.73 -9.27
N ASN A 81 5.28 -12.90 -9.00
CA ASN A 81 4.94 -11.76 -9.84
C ASN A 81 5.60 -10.45 -9.35
N ILE A 82 6.35 -10.48 -8.25
CA ILE A 82 7.11 -9.36 -7.72
C ILE A 82 8.55 -9.45 -8.23
N LEU A 83 8.92 -8.61 -9.20
CA LEU A 83 10.20 -8.67 -9.90
C LEU A 83 11.38 -8.13 -9.08
N ILE A 84 11.09 -7.22 -8.15
CA ILE A 84 12.06 -6.62 -7.22
C ILE A 84 11.36 -6.57 -5.86
N ASN A 85 11.98 -7.09 -4.80
CA ASN A 85 11.40 -7.08 -3.46
C ASN A 85 12.39 -6.62 -2.38
N ASP A 86 12.36 -5.32 -2.07
CA ASP A 86 13.19 -4.72 -1.01
C ASP A 86 12.51 -4.68 0.39
N LEU A 87 11.32 -5.28 0.58
CA LEU A 87 10.56 -5.15 1.85
C LEU A 87 11.35 -5.60 3.08
N GLY A 88 12.16 -6.66 2.96
CA GLY A 88 12.98 -7.14 4.06
C GLY A 88 13.96 -6.07 4.58
N ARG A 89 14.53 -5.26 3.68
CA ARG A 89 15.44 -4.16 4.02
C ARG A 89 14.71 -2.99 4.68
N VAL A 90 13.49 -2.70 4.21
CA VAL A 90 12.64 -1.65 4.80
C VAL A 90 12.27 -2.00 6.24
N TYR A 91 11.89 -3.26 6.49
CA TYR A 91 11.60 -3.72 7.84
C TYR A 91 12.80 -3.52 8.77
N ASP A 92 14.00 -3.87 8.32
CA ASP A 92 15.22 -3.74 9.12
C ASP A 92 15.50 -2.27 9.49
N VAL A 93 15.21 -1.31 8.59
CA VAL A 93 15.28 0.14 8.86
C VAL A 93 14.26 0.56 9.92
N LEU A 94 12.99 0.18 9.77
CA LEU A 94 11.95 0.51 10.75
C LEU A 94 12.22 -0.12 12.12
N LYS A 95 12.73 -1.36 12.13
CA LYS A 95 13.08 -2.08 13.36
C LYS A 95 14.26 -1.43 14.08
N ALA A 96 15.28 -0.99 13.35
CA ALA A 96 16.38 -0.23 13.92
C ALA A 96 15.89 1.07 14.56
N ALA A 97 15.05 1.84 13.86
CA ALA A 97 14.46 3.08 14.38
C ALA A 97 13.54 2.84 15.60
N LYS A 98 12.81 1.71 15.63
CA LYS A 98 12.02 1.26 16.80
C LYS A 98 12.92 1.05 18.02
N ASN A 99 14.06 0.38 17.85
CA ASN A 99 15.01 0.12 18.95
C ASN A 99 15.69 1.39 19.48
N GLU A 100 15.79 2.45 18.69
CA GLU A 100 16.34 3.75 19.10
C GLU A 100 15.37 4.58 19.97
N GLY A 101 14.09 4.18 20.08
CA GLY A 101 13.13 4.82 20.99
C GLY A 101 12.67 6.24 20.60
N ARG A 102 13.10 6.78 19.46
CA ARG A 102 12.75 8.13 18.98
C ARG A 102 11.39 8.23 18.27
N ASN A 103 10.95 9.42 17.86
CA ASN A 103 9.76 9.55 17.01
C ASN A 103 10.02 8.89 15.64
N ARG A 104 9.06 8.12 15.12
CA ARG A 104 9.13 7.35 13.88
C ARG A 104 7.90 7.66 13.03
N GLN A 105 8.00 8.67 12.17
CA GLN A 105 6.93 8.99 11.24
C GLN A 105 7.06 8.13 9.97
N VAL A 106 5.95 7.56 9.51
CA VAL A 106 5.86 6.93 8.19
C VAL A 106 4.87 7.71 7.34
N ASP A 107 5.26 8.09 6.13
CA ASP A 107 4.39 8.81 5.20
C ASP A 107 3.93 7.86 4.09
N ILE A 108 2.67 7.94 3.69
CA ILE A 108 2.10 7.15 2.60
C ILE A 108 1.51 8.10 1.56
N VAL A 109 2.14 8.19 0.39
CA VAL A 109 1.62 8.91 -0.78
C VAL A 109 0.66 7.99 -1.52
N LEU A 110 -0.62 8.29 -1.35
CA LEU A 110 -1.74 7.43 -1.75
C LEU A 110 -1.92 7.39 -3.28
N ASP A 111 -2.46 6.28 -3.77
CA ASP A 111 -2.94 6.09 -5.14
C ASP A 111 -4.47 6.09 -5.14
N ASN A 112 -5.15 4.93 -5.24
CA ASN A 112 -6.59 4.86 -5.43
C ASN A 112 -7.42 4.81 -4.14
N ALA A 113 -8.63 5.36 -4.23
CA ALA A 113 -9.69 5.24 -3.23
C ALA A 113 -10.32 3.84 -3.20
N GLY A 114 -11.25 3.65 -2.28
CA GLY A 114 -11.98 2.39 -2.12
C GLY A 114 -11.13 1.33 -1.42
N PHE A 115 -11.02 0.13 -2.00
CA PHE A 115 -10.37 -0.99 -1.32
C PHE A 115 -8.84 -0.81 -1.23
N GLU A 116 -8.21 -0.10 -2.16
CA GLU A 116 -6.78 0.24 -2.03
C GLU A 116 -6.53 1.17 -0.83
N LEU A 117 -7.31 2.25 -0.69
CA LEU A 117 -7.24 3.11 0.50
C LEU A 117 -7.54 2.32 1.79
N TYR A 118 -8.48 1.38 1.77
CA TYR A 118 -8.78 0.54 2.92
C TYR A 118 -7.59 -0.32 3.35
N VAL A 119 -6.88 -0.96 2.40
CA VAL A 119 -5.69 -1.74 2.76
C VAL A 119 -4.52 -0.84 3.18
N ASP A 120 -4.41 0.38 2.65
CA ASP A 120 -3.43 1.36 3.12
C ASP A 120 -3.69 1.74 4.60
N LEU A 121 -4.95 1.80 5.04
CA LEU A 121 -5.30 2.02 6.45
C LEU A 121 -5.06 0.80 7.33
N ILE A 122 -5.25 -0.41 6.81
CA ILE A 122 -4.85 -1.65 7.49
C ILE A 122 -3.34 -1.65 7.75
N LEU A 123 -2.51 -1.32 6.74
CA LEU A 123 -1.07 -1.18 6.92
C LEU A 123 -0.71 -0.07 7.91
N ALA A 124 -1.32 1.11 7.80
CA ALA A 124 -1.08 2.21 8.74
C ALA A 124 -1.40 1.81 10.19
N GLY A 125 -2.56 1.18 10.41
CA GLY A 125 -2.98 0.68 11.72
C GLY A 125 -2.04 -0.41 12.25
N PHE A 126 -1.56 -1.31 11.39
CA PHE A 126 -0.55 -2.31 11.76
C PHE A 126 0.77 -1.66 12.17
N LEU A 127 1.28 -0.69 11.40
CA LEU A 127 2.54 -0.01 11.71
C LEU A 127 2.50 0.70 13.07
N LEU A 128 1.36 1.33 13.38
CA LEU A 128 1.11 1.98 14.67
C LEU A 128 0.99 0.96 15.81
N SER A 129 0.17 -0.07 15.63
CA SER A 129 -0.08 -1.09 16.66
C SER A 129 1.17 -1.94 16.97
N ALA A 130 1.97 -2.25 15.95
CA ALA A 130 3.25 -2.93 16.10
C ALA A 130 4.34 -2.01 16.66
N GLY A 131 4.12 -0.69 16.75
CA GLY A 131 5.12 0.29 17.16
C GLY A 131 6.28 0.46 16.18
N LEU A 132 6.12 0.00 14.94
CA LEU A 132 7.06 0.26 13.83
C LEU A 132 6.99 1.73 13.39
N ALA A 133 5.83 2.36 13.57
CA ALA A 133 5.62 3.80 13.47
C ALA A 133 5.03 4.34 14.78
N THR A 134 5.32 5.59 15.11
CA THR A 134 4.59 6.35 16.14
C THR A 134 3.50 7.20 15.55
N ASN A 135 3.71 7.66 14.31
CA ASN A 135 2.76 8.45 13.54
C ASN A 135 2.79 8.00 12.07
N VAL A 136 1.63 8.02 11.43
CA VAL A 136 1.45 7.78 10.00
C VAL A 136 0.76 8.99 9.38
N VAL A 137 1.36 9.52 8.31
CA VAL A 137 0.81 10.65 7.55
C VAL A 137 0.42 10.17 6.16
N LEU A 138 -0.87 10.22 5.86
CA LEU A 138 -1.43 9.88 4.57
C LEU A 138 -1.47 11.12 3.68
N HIS A 139 -0.93 11.03 2.48
CA HIS A 139 -0.89 12.12 1.51
C HIS A 139 -1.88 11.89 0.38
N ALA A 140 -3.00 12.62 0.42
CA ALA A 140 -4.04 12.60 -0.60
C ALA A 140 -3.84 13.67 -1.68
N LYS A 141 -4.51 13.49 -2.82
CA LYS A 141 -4.58 14.49 -3.89
C LYS A 141 -5.47 15.65 -3.47
N ALA A 142 -5.15 16.86 -3.93
CA ALA A 142 -5.89 18.07 -3.57
C ALA A 142 -7.19 18.27 -4.37
N ILE A 143 -7.33 17.58 -5.50
CA ILE A 143 -8.44 17.66 -6.45
C ILE A 143 -8.71 16.27 -7.04
N PRO A 144 -9.89 16.00 -7.63
CA PRO A 144 -10.12 14.79 -8.40
C PRO A 144 -9.00 14.60 -9.43
N TRP A 145 -8.36 13.43 -9.39
CA TRP A 145 -7.14 13.17 -10.14
C TRP A 145 -7.16 11.71 -10.60
N PHE A 146 -6.76 11.45 -11.85
CA PHE A 146 -6.65 10.11 -12.44
C PHE A 146 -7.83 9.15 -12.12
N VAL A 147 -9.06 9.66 -12.18
CA VAL A 147 -10.33 8.95 -11.95
C VAL A 147 -10.55 8.51 -10.50
N SER A 148 -9.64 7.70 -9.97
CA SER A 148 -9.80 7.01 -8.68
C SER A 148 -8.82 7.47 -7.60
N ASP A 149 -7.94 8.42 -7.85
CA ASP A 149 -6.98 8.82 -6.83
C ASP A 149 -7.66 9.41 -5.59
N VAL A 150 -7.14 9.06 -4.41
CA VAL A 150 -7.68 9.50 -3.12
C VAL A 150 -7.66 11.02 -3.00
N VAL A 151 -8.83 11.61 -2.75
CA VAL A 151 -8.99 12.96 -2.22
C VAL A 151 -9.49 12.91 -0.77
N PRO A 152 -9.42 14.01 0.02
CA PRO A 152 -9.87 14.00 1.41
C PRO A 152 -11.30 13.49 1.65
N LYS A 153 -12.20 13.71 0.68
CA LYS A 153 -13.57 13.20 0.76
C LYS A 153 -13.62 11.67 0.79
N ASP A 154 -12.79 10.99 0.00
CA ASP A 154 -12.81 9.53 -0.08
C ASP A 154 -12.42 8.87 1.24
N PHE A 155 -11.48 9.47 1.98
CA PHE A 155 -11.11 9.04 3.32
C PHE A 155 -12.29 9.16 4.30
N SER A 156 -12.98 10.30 4.29
CA SER A 156 -14.19 10.47 5.10
C SER A 156 -15.31 9.51 4.71
N ASP A 157 -15.53 9.30 3.40
CA ASP A 157 -16.56 8.38 2.89
C ASP A 157 -16.26 6.93 3.32
N LEU A 158 -14.98 6.52 3.29
CA LEU A 158 -14.55 5.20 3.75
C LEU A 158 -14.80 5.01 5.25
N LEU A 159 -14.39 5.95 6.10
CA LEU A 159 -14.64 5.87 7.55
C LEU A 159 -16.14 5.86 7.86
N ASN A 160 -16.94 6.66 7.14
CA ASN A 160 -18.39 6.65 7.28
C ASN A 160 -19.02 5.33 6.86
N ALA A 161 -18.47 4.66 5.85
CA ALA A 161 -18.92 3.33 5.43
C ALA A 161 -18.61 2.27 6.49
N LEU A 162 -17.49 2.36 7.19
CA LEU A 162 -17.16 1.45 8.29
C LEU A 162 -18.02 1.71 9.54
N ASN A 163 -18.17 2.97 9.94
CA ASN A 163 -19.02 3.35 11.08
C ASN A 163 -20.50 2.98 10.87
N ASN A 164 -20.98 2.98 9.62
CA ASN A 164 -22.35 2.62 9.27
C ASN A 164 -22.39 1.32 8.44
N ALA A 165 -21.49 0.37 8.71
CA ALA A 165 -21.27 -0.82 7.89
C ALA A 165 -22.55 -1.58 7.56
N GLN A 166 -23.41 -1.80 8.55
CA GLN A 166 -24.66 -2.52 8.35
C GLN A 166 -25.54 -1.84 7.29
N SER A 167 -25.81 -0.54 7.46
CA SER A 167 -26.59 0.21 6.47
C SER A 167 -25.87 0.30 5.13
N PHE A 168 -24.55 0.48 5.14
CA PHE A 168 -23.76 0.60 3.92
C PHE A 168 -23.87 -0.64 3.02
N TYR A 169 -23.89 -1.84 3.62
CA TYR A 169 -24.00 -3.10 2.90
C TYR A 169 -25.43 -3.60 2.70
N SER A 170 -26.38 -3.25 3.57
CA SER A 170 -27.77 -3.73 3.48
C SER A 170 -28.70 -2.81 2.68
N THR A 171 -28.34 -1.56 2.40
CA THR A 171 -29.14 -0.66 1.56
C THR A 171 -28.91 -1.00 0.07
N PRO A 172 -29.92 -1.41 -0.72
CA PRO A 172 -29.72 -1.75 -2.14
C PRO A 172 -29.10 -0.61 -2.95
N SER A 173 -28.06 -0.91 -3.73
CA SER A 173 -27.49 -0.01 -4.74
C SER A 173 -28.44 0.21 -5.92
N GLU A 174 -28.20 1.24 -6.74
CA GLU A 174 -29.03 1.50 -7.93
C GLU A 174 -29.07 0.32 -8.91
N ASP A 175 -27.98 -0.43 -9.04
CA ASP A 175 -27.91 -1.63 -9.89
C ASP A 175 -28.72 -2.77 -9.27
N GLU A 176 -28.61 -3.00 -7.95
CA GLU A 176 -29.39 -4.02 -7.23
C GLU A 176 -30.89 -3.72 -7.25
N GLN A 177 -31.28 -2.45 -7.12
CA GLN A 177 -32.68 -2.02 -7.24
C GLN A 177 -33.22 -2.32 -8.64
N ARG A 178 -32.43 -2.04 -9.69
CA ARG A 178 -32.79 -2.35 -11.08
C ARG A 178 -32.93 -3.86 -11.31
N ASP A 179 -32.06 -4.66 -10.70
CA ASP A 179 -32.06 -6.12 -10.80
C ASP A 179 -33.07 -6.81 -9.86
N GLY A 180 -33.78 -6.06 -9.00
CA GLY A 180 -34.66 -6.63 -7.97
C GLY A 180 -33.91 -7.47 -6.93
N LYS A 181 -32.61 -7.25 -6.74
CA LYS A 181 -31.76 -7.96 -5.78
C LYS A 181 -31.81 -7.28 -4.41
N THR A 182 -31.99 -8.08 -3.37
CA THR A 182 -31.86 -7.63 -1.98
C THR A 182 -30.48 -8.03 -1.46
N PRO A 183 -29.63 -7.08 -1.02
CA PRO A 183 -28.31 -7.42 -0.50
C PRO A 183 -28.43 -8.15 0.84
N GLU A 184 -27.54 -9.11 1.07
CA GLU A 184 -27.48 -9.83 2.33
C GLU A 184 -26.99 -8.89 3.45
N PRO A 185 -27.67 -8.81 4.61
CA PRO A 185 -27.17 -8.07 5.78
C PRO A 185 -25.81 -8.59 6.25
N LEU A 186 -25.07 -7.80 7.04
CA LEU A 186 -23.93 -8.36 7.76
C LEU A 186 -24.44 -9.23 8.91
N SER A 187 -23.68 -10.27 9.22
CA SER A 187 -23.77 -10.96 10.50
C SER A 187 -23.29 -10.05 11.63
N LYS A 188 -23.68 -10.38 12.86
CA LYS A 188 -23.26 -9.61 14.05
C LYS A 188 -21.73 -9.56 14.20
N LYS A 189 -21.05 -10.68 13.89
CA LYS A 189 -19.59 -10.78 13.98
C LYS A 189 -18.90 -9.84 12.97
N GLU A 190 -19.36 -9.84 11.72
CA GLU A 190 -18.83 -8.95 10.66
C GLU A 190 -19.04 -7.46 11.01
N GLU A 191 -20.19 -7.11 11.60
CA GLU A 191 -20.45 -5.74 12.07
C GLU A 191 -19.50 -5.34 13.22
N GLU A 192 -19.31 -6.23 14.20
CA GLU A 192 -18.39 -6.01 15.34
C GLU A 192 -16.93 -5.82 14.88
N GLU A 193 -16.49 -6.52 13.83
CA GLU A 193 -15.12 -6.40 13.27
C GLU A 193 -14.87 -5.09 12.52
N LEU A 194 -15.85 -4.65 11.73
CA LEU A 194 -15.74 -3.35 11.05
C LEU A 194 -15.83 -2.18 12.03
N ASP A 195 -16.67 -2.31 13.07
CA ASP A 195 -16.74 -1.34 14.16
C ASP A 195 -15.42 -1.28 14.96
N PHE A 196 -14.78 -2.42 15.21
CA PHE A 196 -13.45 -2.47 15.83
C PHE A 196 -12.40 -1.69 15.01
N LEU A 197 -12.36 -1.90 13.69
CA LEU A 197 -11.47 -1.13 12.80
C LEU A 197 -11.73 0.38 12.89
N PHE A 198 -13.00 0.78 12.75
CA PHE A 198 -13.40 2.18 12.79
C PHE A 198 -12.97 2.84 14.11
N LYS A 199 -13.22 2.19 15.25
CA LYS A 199 -12.82 2.70 16.57
C LYS A 199 -11.32 2.82 16.70
N THR A 200 -10.58 1.77 16.35
CA THR A 200 -9.11 1.74 16.42
C THR A 200 -8.49 2.89 15.61
N TRP A 201 -8.94 3.08 14.36
CA TRP A 201 -8.40 4.16 13.51
C TRP A 201 -8.85 5.54 13.95
N SER A 202 -10.06 5.66 14.50
CA SER A 202 -10.56 6.91 15.08
C SER A 202 -9.76 7.33 16.31
N GLU A 203 -9.36 6.37 17.15
CA GLU A 203 -8.46 6.59 18.29
C GLU A 203 -7.09 7.08 17.82
N PHE A 204 -6.45 6.38 16.87
CA PHE A 204 -5.18 6.84 16.29
C PHE A 204 -5.27 8.23 15.69
N HIS A 205 -6.39 8.56 15.03
CA HIS A 205 -6.61 9.89 14.48
C HIS A 205 -6.79 10.94 15.59
N ALA A 206 -7.58 10.64 16.62
CA ALA A 206 -7.82 11.52 17.75
C ALA A 206 -6.54 11.82 18.56
N GLU A 207 -5.64 10.85 18.67
CA GLU A 207 -4.33 10.98 19.30
C GLU A 207 -3.27 11.64 18.40
N GLY A 208 -3.62 11.95 17.14
CA GLY A 208 -2.71 12.58 16.18
C GLY A 208 -1.71 11.62 15.53
N GLN A 209 -1.85 10.32 15.79
CA GLN A 209 -0.99 9.26 15.25
C GLN A 209 -1.34 8.89 13.81
N LEU A 210 -2.58 9.07 13.38
CA LEU A 210 -2.99 8.86 11.99
C LEU A 210 -3.56 10.16 11.43
N THR A 211 -2.88 10.77 10.45
CA THR A 211 -3.31 12.06 9.90
C THR A 211 -3.40 12.03 8.38
N LEU A 212 -4.35 12.79 7.82
CA LEU A 212 -4.49 12.98 6.38
C LEU A 212 -4.05 14.39 5.99
N ARG A 213 -3.16 14.51 5.01
CA ARG A 213 -2.71 15.78 4.47
C ARG A 213 -2.89 15.78 2.95
N ALA A 214 -3.47 16.84 2.41
CA ALA A 214 -3.48 17.08 0.98
C ALA A 214 -2.42 18.13 0.63
N ASN A 215 -1.70 17.93 -0.46
CA ASN A 215 -0.77 18.93 -0.99
C ASN A 215 -0.94 19.06 -2.51
N ARG A 216 -0.90 20.31 -3.01
CA ARG A 216 -1.05 20.59 -4.45
C ARG A 216 0.07 19.97 -5.27
N PHE A 217 1.26 19.79 -4.71
CA PHE A 217 2.41 19.18 -5.36
C PHE A 217 2.07 17.80 -5.97
N TRP A 218 1.28 16.99 -5.26
CA TRP A 218 0.87 15.65 -5.72
C TRP A 218 0.06 15.67 -7.02
N THR A 219 -0.62 16.79 -7.30
CA THR A 219 -1.46 17.02 -8.49
C THR A 219 -0.79 17.91 -9.54
N GLU A 220 0.50 18.22 -9.40
CA GLU A 220 1.24 18.93 -10.45
C GLU A 220 1.67 17.98 -11.58
N GLY A 221 1.94 18.53 -12.78
CA GLY A 221 2.35 17.75 -13.95
C GLY A 221 3.82 17.30 -13.95
N GLY A 222 4.63 17.77 -13.00
CA GLY A 222 6.06 17.46 -12.92
C GLY A 222 6.39 16.13 -12.23
N SER A 223 7.60 15.64 -12.48
CA SER A 223 8.19 14.52 -11.73
C SER A 223 8.55 14.94 -10.30
N TYR A 224 8.72 13.94 -9.42
CA TYR A 224 9.14 14.16 -8.04
C TYR A 224 10.59 14.62 -7.88
N TRP A 225 11.37 14.61 -8.96
CA TRP A 225 12.67 15.28 -9.00
C TRP A 225 12.57 16.79 -8.75
N ARG A 226 11.38 17.38 -8.96
CA ARG A 226 11.13 18.80 -8.71
C ARG A 226 10.78 19.08 -7.24
N LEU A 227 10.51 18.07 -6.42
CA LEU A 227 10.06 18.23 -5.04
C LEU A 227 10.92 19.22 -4.23
N PRO A 228 12.27 19.13 -4.24
CA PRO A 228 13.11 20.05 -3.46
C PRO A 228 12.99 21.52 -3.89
N GLY A 229 12.75 21.79 -5.18
CA GLY A 229 12.64 23.15 -5.72
C GLY A 229 11.22 23.72 -5.69
N THR A 230 10.21 22.87 -5.94
CA THR A 230 8.82 23.30 -6.07
C THR A 230 8.09 23.36 -4.73
N ALA A 231 8.29 22.37 -3.86
CA ALA A 231 7.63 22.29 -2.56
C ALA A 231 8.66 22.02 -1.44
N PRO A 232 9.60 22.96 -1.20
CA PRO A 232 10.70 22.76 -0.26
C PRO A 232 10.21 22.44 1.16
N ARG A 233 9.10 23.04 1.62
CA ARG A 233 8.53 22.72 2.94
C ARG A 233 8.06 21.27 3.04
N LEU A 234 7.39 20.76 2.00
CA LEU A 234 6.99 19.36 1.94
C LEU A 234 8.22 18.45 1.89
N CYS A 235 9.27 18.85 1.17
CA CYS A 235 10.53 18.11 1.12
C CYS A 235 11.17 18.01 2.51
N GLU A 236 11.25 19.10 3.27
CA GLU A 236 11.78 19.07 4.64
C GLU A 236 10.90 18.23 5.57
N ASP A 237 9.57 18.35 5.48
CA ASP A 237 8.64 17.52 6.27
C ASP A 237 8.87 16.01 6.01
N LEU A 238 9.11 15.62 4.76
CA LEU A 238 9.36 14.22 4.37
C LEU A 238 10.75 13.70 4.78
N LYS A 239 11.71 14.57 5.09
CA LYS A 239 13.01 14.16 5.65
C LYS A 239 12.90 13.73 7.11
N GLU A 240 11.88 14.21 7.83
CA GLU A 240 11.61 13.77 9.20
C GLU A 240 11.07 12.32 9.24
N SER A 241 10.48 11.84 8.15
CA SER A 241 9.93 10.49 8.02
C SER A 241 11.01 9.42 8.01
N GLU A 242 10.81 8.34 8.75
CA GLU A 242 11.66 7.14 8.67
C GLU A 242 11.51 6.42 7.33
N LEU A 243 10.33 6.55 6.73
CA LEU A 243 9.99 5.96 5.46
C LEU A 243 8.88 6.77 4.79
N VAL A 244 9.03 7.00 3.48
CA VAL A 244 7.97 7.52 2.61
C VAL A 244 7.60 6.44 1.60
N ILE A 245 6.39 5.91 1.73
CA ILE A 245 5.81 4.87 0.87
C ILE A 245 5.04 5.55 -0.26
N PHE A 246 5.39 5.24 -1.49
CA PHE A 246 4.72 5.72 -2.70
C PHE A 246 3.90 4.58 -3.32
N LYS A 247 2.57 4.73 -3.33
CA LYS A 247 1.64 3.72 -3.84
C LYS A 247 1.42 3.85 -5.35
N GLY A 248 1.38 2.73 -6.05
CA GLY A 248 0.81 2.67 -7.40
C GLY A 248 1.71 3.21 -8.53
N ASP A 249 1.18 3.12 -9.74
CA ASP A 249 1.93 3.32 -10.98
C ASP A 249 2.28 4.79 -11.23
N LEU A 250 1.34 5.71 -11.01
CA LEU A 250 1.57 7.13 -11.26
C LEU A 250 2.65 7.71 -10.35
N ASN A 251 2.67 7.32 -9.07
CA ASN A 251 3.73 7.74 -8.15
C ASN A 251 5.10 7.21 -8.61
N TYR A 252 5.19 5.95 -9.06
CA TYR A 252 6.44 5.39 -9.59
C TYR A 252 6.92 6.11 -10.85
N ARG A 253 6.01 6.43 -11.77
CA ARG A 253 6.32 7.23 -12.96
C ARG A 253 6.84 8.61 -12.57
N LYS A 254 6.21 9.29 -11.61
CA LYS A 254 6.69 10.58 -11.10
C LYS A 254 8.03 10.46 -10.38
N LEU A 255 8.29 9.40 -9.63
CA LEU A 255 9.60 9.12 -9.01
C LEU A 255 10.70 8.97 -10.08
N THR A 256 10.42 8.20 -11.13
CA THR A 256 11.37 7.89 -12.21
C THR A 256 11.35 8.89 -13.37
N ALA A 257 10.65 10.02 -13.19
CA ALA A 257 10.44 11.04 -14.21
C ALA A 257 9.83 10.55 -15.54
N ASP A 258 9.16 9.38 -15.52
CA ASP A 258 8.50 8.74 -16.67
C ASP A 258 9.41 8.62 -17.91
N ALA A 259 10.73 8.50 -17.67
CA ALA A 259 11.73 8.52 -18.73
C ALA A 259 11.96 7.13 -19.35
N ILE A 260 12.56 7.12 -20.55
CA ILE A 260 12.96 5.89 -21.25
C ILE A 260 14.28 5.38 -20.67
N TRP A 261 14.21 4.81 -19.48
CA TRP A 261 15.36 4.21 -18.80
C TRP A 261 15.77 2.87 -19.42
N ASP A 262 17.06 2.57 -19.31
CA ASP A 262 17.51 1.19 -19.35
C ASP A 262 16.90 0.45 -18.12
N PRO A 263 16.20 -0.69 -18.29
CA PRO A 263 15.57 -1.42 -17.19
C PRO A 263 16.51 -1.83 -16.07
N THR A 264 17.79 -1.98 -16.36
CA THR A 264 18.83 -2.33 -15.39
C THR A 264 19.36 -1.12 -14.61
N THR A 265 18.95 0.11 -14.98
CA THR A 265 19.31 1.33 -14.26
C THR A 265 18.94 1.17 -12.79
N PRO A 266 19.84 1.40 -11.82
CA PRO A 266 19.50 1.28 -10.40
C PRO A 266 18.36 2.25 -10.00
N PHE A 267 17.40 1.77 -9.21
CA PHE A 267 16.29 2.59 -8.70
C PHE A 267 16.79 3.85 -7.98
N THR A 268 17.85 3.71 -7.18
CA THR A 268 18.53 4.81 -6.47
C THR A 268 19.01 5.94 -7.39
N LYS A 269 19.37 5.62 -8.63
CA LYS A 269 19.75 6.60 -9.66
C LYS A 269 18.53 7.18 -10.37
N ALA A 270 17.54 6.34 -10.68
CA ALA A 270 16.34 6.71 -11.42
C ALA A 270 15.42 7.67 -10.67
N ILE A 271 15.46 7.70 -9.34
CA ILE A 271 14.70 8.66 -8.52
C ILE A 271 15.39 10.02 -8.32
N GLY A 272 16.58 10.20 -8.93
CA GLY A 272 17.26 11.48 -9.05
C GLY A 272 17.49 12.16 -7.68
N PRO A 273 17.00 13.40 -7.46
CA PRO A 273 17.17 14.15 -6.20
C PRO A 273 16.61 13.48 -4.94
N LEU A 274 15.78 12.44 -5.10
CA LEU A 274 15.23 11.66 -3.98
C LEU A 274 16.05 10.41 -3.66
N GLY A 275 17.16 10.18 -4.39
CA GLY A 275 18.08 9.07 -4.19
C GLY A 275 18.94 9.17 -2.93
N PRO A 276 20.03 8.40 -2.84
CA PRO A 276 20.96 8.45 -1.72
C PRO A 276 21.47 9.87 -1.44
N GLY A 277 21.45 10.28 -0.16
CA GLY A 277 21.83 11.62 0.28
C GLY A 277 20.72 12.68 0.23
N SER A 278 19.49 12.30 -0.16
CA SER A 278 18.32 13.18 -0.15
C SER A 278 17.80 13.51 1.27
N GLY A 279 18.15 12.68 2.26
CA GLY A 279 17.54 12.68 3.59
C GLY A 279 16.18 11.98 3.65
N ILE A 280 15.71 11.37 2.55
CA ILE A 280 14.39 10.74 2.46
C ILE A 280 14.56 9.25 2.10
N ASN A 281 14.08 8.37 2.97
CA ASN A 281 13.98 6.95 2.66
C ASN A 281 12.72 6.70 1.82
N VAL A 282 12.91 6.23 0.59
CA VAL A 282 11.82 6.04 -0.39
C VAL A 282 11.54 4.56 -0.59
N LEU A 283 10.29 4.17 -0.41
CA LEU A 283 9.77 2.87 -0.85
C LEU A 283 8.70 3.08 -1.91
N ALA A 284 8.83 2.43 -3.07
CA ALA A 284 7.77 2.39 -4.05
C ALA A 284 7.08 1.02 -4.04
N LEU A 285 5.76 1.00 -3.84
CA LEU A 285 4.92 -0.19 -3.97
C LEU A 285 4.12 -0.07 -5.26
N ARG A 286 4.61 -0.68 -6.34
CA ARG A 286 4.05 -0.46 -7.68
C ARG A 286 3.67 -1.76 -8.38
N THR A 287 2.39 -1.91 -8.66
CA THR A 287 1.91 -2.79 -9.75
C THR A 287 2.21 -2.13 -11.10
N CYS A 288 2.87 -2.84 -12.02
CA CYS A 288 3.37 -2.31 -13.29
C CYS A 288 2.22 -2.06 -14.29
N LYS A 289 1.92 -0.78 -14.56
CA LYS A 289 0.85 -0.32 -15.48
C LYS A 289 1.35 0.69 -16.52
N ALA A 290 2.67 0.77 -16.74
CA ALA A 290 3.30 1.66 -17.72
C ALA A 290 4.70 1.17 -18.14
N ASP A 291 5.19 1.62 -19.30
CA ASP A 291 6.45 1.15 -19.91
C ASP A 291 7.71 1.34 -19.06
N VAL A 292 7.74 2.39 -18.23
CA VAL A 292 8.91 2.70 -17.39
C VAL A 292 9.11 1.60 -16.36
N VAL A 293 10.32 1.09 -16.23
CA VAL A 293 10.77 0.17 -15.17
C VAL A 293 12.27 0.31 -15.03
N VAL A 294 12.77 0.18 -13.80
CA VAL A 294 14.19 0.28 -13.45
C VAL A 294 14.53 -0.74 -12.37
N GLY A 295 15.82 -1.03 -12.18
CA GLY A 295 16.35 -1.91 -11.15
C GLY A 295 16.20 -3.40 -11.43
N LEU A 296 15.83 -3.79 -12.66
CA LEU A 296 15.76 -5.21 -13.03
C LEU A 296 17.17 -5.82 -13.12
N GLU A 297 17.25 -7.12 -12.88
CA GLU A 297 18.44 -7.92 -13.22
C GLU A 297 18.66 -7.95 -14.73
N GLU A 298 19.92 -8.10 -15.14
CA GLU A 298 20.29 -8.24 -16.54
C GLU A 298 19.59 -9.45 -17.18
N GLY A 299 19.01 -9.27 -18.37
CA GLY A 299 18.26 -10.32 -19.07
C GLY A 299 16.81 -10.50 -18.62
N MET A 300 16.36 -9.87 -17.52
CA MET A 300 14.99 -10.04 -17.03
C MET A 300 13.95 -9.40 -17.97
N ASP A 301 14.22 -8.20 -18.51
CA ASP A 301 13.30 -7.56 -19.48
C ASP A 301 13.18 -8.40 -20.76
N GLU A 302 14.29 -8.93 -21.29
CA GLU A 302 14.31 -9.86 -22.43
C GLU A 302 13.47 -11.10 -22.14
N LYS A 303 13.66 -11.72 -20.97
CA LYS A 303 12.92 -12.92 -20.55
C LYS A 303 11.42 -12.64 -20.49
N LEU A 304 11.00 -11.55 -19.84
CA LEU A 304 9.60 -11.18 -19.69
C LEU A 304 8.95 -10.86 -21.03
N ARG A 305 9.67 -10.19 -21.93
CA ARG A 305 9.21 -9.92 -23.30
C ARG A 305 9.00 -11.20 -24.10
N GLY A 306 9.85 -12.20 -23.91
CA GLY A 306 9.73 -13.51 -24.56
C GLY A 306 8.58 -14.39 -24.06
N MET A 307 7.92 -14.04 -22.95
CA MET A 307 6.79 -14.81 -22.43
C MET A 307 5.50 -14.57 -23.23
N GLU A 308 4.53 -15.46 -23.09
CA GLU A 308 3.17 -15.24 -23.57
C GLU A 308 2.58 -13.97 -22.93
N GLY A 309 2.08 -13.05 -23.76
CA GLY A 309 1.63 -11.73 -23.31
C GLY A 309 2.76 -10.75 -22.95
N GLY A 310 4.02 -11.12 -23.20
CA GLY A 310 5.21 -10.33 -22.87
C GLY A 310 5.51 -9.16 -23.80
N GLY A 311 5.07 -9.26 -25.06
CA GLY A 311 5.29 -8.25 -26.10
C GLY A 311 6.23 -8.71 -27.22
N GLY A 312 7.15 -9.65 -26.96
CA GLY A 312 8.07 -10.22 -27.95
C GLY A 312 8.79 -9.16 -28.80
N ASP A 313 9.02 -9.50 -30.08
CA ASP A 313 9.52 -8.58 -31.11
C ASP A 313 8.42 -7.71 -31.73
N SER A 314 7.19 -7.75 -31.20
CA SER A 314 6.12 -6.89 -31.69
C SER A 314 6.39 -5.42 -31.34
N GLY A 315 5.67 -4.49 -31.98
CA GLY A 315 5.73 -3.06 -31.65
C GLY A 315 5.37 -2.74 -30.20
N GLU A 316 4.76 -3.68 -29.46
CA GLU A 316 4.45 -3.60 -28.03
C GLU A 316 5.60 -4.14 -27.17
N ARG A 317 6.81 -3.55 -27.34
CA ARG A 317 8.06 -4.09 -26.79
C ARG A 317 8.05 -4.41 -25.29
N ARG A 318 7.12 -3.90 -24.46
CA ARG A 318 6.99 -4.26 -23.04
C ARG A 318 5.53 -4.43 -22.58
N LYS A 319 4.73 -5.20 -23.31
CA LYS A 319 3.35 -5.50 -22.90
C LYS A 319 3.22 -5.99 -21.45
N TRP A 320 4.20 -6.77 -20.98
CA TRP A 320 4.25 -7.21 -19.60
C TRP A 320 4.22 -6.04 -18.58
N ALA A 321 4.91 -4.93 -18.88
CA ALA A 321 5.12 -3.81 -17.95
C ALA A 321 3.91 -2.90 -17.77
N TRP A 322 2.88 -3.03 -18.61
CA TRP A 322 1.61 -2.31 -18.45
C TRP A 322 0.39 -3.21 -18.31
N SER A 323 0.61 -4.53 -18.15
CA SER A 323 -0.46 -5.52 -17.97
C SER A 323 -1.13 -5.48 -16.58
N GLY A 324 -0.47 -4.90 -15.58
CA GLY A 324 -0.88 -4.98 -14.17
C GLY A 324 -0.61 -6.34 -13.51
N LYS A 325 0.00 -7.30 -14.22
CA LYS A 325 0.30 -8.64 -13.69
C LYS A 325 1.56 -8.69 -12.83
N TRP A 326 2.52 -7.81 -13.11
CA TRP A 326 3.82 -7.77 -12.45
C TRP A 326 3.90 -6.58 -11.51
N ALA A 327 4.76 -6.68 -10.50
CA ALA A 327 4.98 -5.61 -9.55
C ALA A 327 6.48 -5.43 -9.24
N VAL A 328 6.82 -4.25 -8.73
CA VAL A 328 8.14 -3.95 -8.16
C VAL A 328 7.96 -3.28 -6.81
N VAL A 329 8.79 -3.69 -5.87
CA VAL A 329 8.93 -3.10 -4.55
C VAL A 329 10.37 -2.63 -4.39
N SER A 330 10.59 -1.34 -4.71
CA SER A 330 11.92 -0.76 -4.81
C SER A 330 12.20 0.20 -3.67
N PHE A 331 13.34 0.04 -3.00
CA PHE A 331 13.75 0.87 -1.88
C PHE A 331 15.01 1.66 -2.18
N SER A 332 15.04 2.92 -1.74
CA SER A 332 16.24 3.76 -1.70
C SER A 332 16.40 4.35 -0.30
N GLY A 333 17.47 3.97 0.39
CA GLY A 333 17.89 4.64 1.62
C GLY A 333 18.49 6.00 1.29
N GLY A 334 17.85 7.07 1.74
CA GLY A 334 18.30 8.45 1.51
C GLY A 334 18.91 9.12 2.72
N LYS A 335 18.71 8.56 3.92
CA LYS A 335 19.24 9.04 5.20
C LYS A 335 20.65 8.56 5.51
#